data_AF-A0A927UG58-F1
#
_entry.id   AF-A0A927UG58-F1
#
_cell.length_a   1.000
_cell.length_b   1.000
_cell.length_c   1.000
_cell.angle_alpha   90.00
_cell.angle_beta   90.00
_cell.angle_gamma   90.00
#
_symmetry.space_group_name_H-M   'P 1'
#
loop_
_entity.id
_entity.type
_entity.pdbx_description
1 polymer ?
#
loop_
_entity_poly.entity_id
_entity_poly.type
_entity_poly.pdbx_seq_one_letter_code
_entity_poly.pdbx_strand_id
1 'polypeptide(L)'
;MPNTRMRIAIETERDLVDFISLIARAEDTYRLEDFRGEYAVNPGSMLGMLYARADFSGGMYLINLIHDGHFPLEFDRFRVVE
;
A
#
# COMPACT_ATOMS: atom_id res chain seq x y z
N MET A 1 9.79 11.52 13.01
CA MET A 1 10.44 10.23 12.68
C MET A 1 9.76 9.72 11.41
N PRO A 2 10.48 9.06 10.50
CA PRO A 2 9.81 8.41 9.37
C PRO A 2 8.87 7.32 9.91
N ASN A 3 7.65 7.25 9.39
CA ASN A 3 6.69 6.20 9.76
C ASN A 3 7.24 4.83 9.35
N THR A 4 6.85 3.79 10.08
CA THR A 4 7.06 2.39 9.71
C THR A 4 6.34 2.08 8.41
N ARG A 5 7.02 1.38 7.51
CA ARG A 5 6.56 1.11 6.14
C ARG A 5 6.52 -0.40 5.91
N MET A 6 5.42 -0.88 5.33
CA MET A 6 5.29 -2.27 4.90
C MET A 6 5.44 -2.35 3.39
N ARG A 7 6.46 -3.06 2.90
CA ARG A 7 6.61 -3.32 1.47
C ARG A 7 5.52 -4.26 1.00
N ILE A 8 4.84 -3.91 -0.09
CA ILE A 8 3.78 -4.72 -0.68
C ILE A 8 4.03 -5.01 -2.17
N ALA A 9 3.45 -6.09 -2.67
CA ALA A 9 3.39 -6.43 -4.08
C ALA A 9 1.94 -6.59 -4.54
N ILE A 10 1.60 -5.95 -5.66
CA ILE A 10 0.30 -6.05 -6.33
C ILE A 10 0.59 -6.48 -7.78
N GLU A 11 0.52 -7.78 -8.05
CA GLU A 11 1.00 -8.35 -9.31
C GLU A 11 -0.11 -8.46 -10.36
N THR A 12 -1.31 -8.81 -9.92
CA THR A 12 -2.47 -9.04 -10.80
C THR A 12 -3.54 -7.96 -10.67
N GLU A 13 -4.43 -7.87 -11.66
CA GLU A 13 -5.64 -7.03 -11.55
C GLU A 13 -6.56 -7.49 -10.42
N ARG A 14 -6.57 -8.78 -10.12
CA ARG A 14 -7.33 -9.32 -8.99
C ARG A 14 -6.76 -8.85 -7.66
N ASP A 15 -5.44 -8.85 -7.50
CA ASP A 15 -4.77 -8.32 -6.30
C ASP A 15 -5.09 -6.85 -6.10
N LEU A 16 -5.11 -6.08 -7.18
CA LEU A 16 -5.45 -4.66 -7.17
C LEU A 16 -6.87 -4.43 -6.62
N VAL A 17 -7.86 -5.13 -7.16
CA VAL A 17 -9.26 -5.03 -6.73
C VAL A 17 -9.42 -5.48 -5.28
N ASP A 18 -8.80 -6.61 -4.91
CA ASP A 18 -8.85 -7.14 -3.56
C ASP A 18 -8.19 -6.19 -2.54
N PHE A 19 -7.05 -5.59 -2.89
CA PHE A 19 -6.33 -4.65 -2.04
C PHE A 19 -7.13 -3.38 -1.81
N ILE A 20 -7.68 -2.78 -2.88
CA ILE A 20 -8.56 -1.61 -2.77
C ILE A 20 -9.77 -1.93 -1.90
N SER A 21 -10.37 -3.11 -2.08
CA SER A 21 -11.51 -3.56 -1.28
C SER A 21 -11.15 -3.78 0.18
N LEU A 22 -9.92 -4.19 0.49
CA LEU A 22 -9.41 -4.30 1.85
C LEU A 22 -9.21 -2.91 2.47
N ILE A 23 -8.54 -2.00 1.76
CA ILE A 23 -8.33 -0.62 2.18
C ILE A 23 -9.66 0.09 2.46
N ALA A 24 -10.66 -0.09 1.61
CA ALA A 24 -11.98 0.53 1.77
C ALA A 24 -12.75 0.06 3.02
N ARG A 25 -12.38 -1.10 3.57
CA ARG A 25 -12.97 -1.67 4.79
C ARG A 25 -12.12 -1.43 6.04
N ALA A 26 -10.90 -0.94 5.87
CA ALA A 26 -10.01 -0.71 6.99
C ALA A 26 -10.47 0.50 7.81
N GLU A 27 -10.31 0.42 9.13
CA GLU A 27 -10.69 1.50 10.04
C GLU A 27 -9.71 2.69 9.96
N ASP A 28 -8.44 2.38 9.73
CA ASP A 28 -7.36 3.38 9.66
C ASP A 28 -7.21 3.99 8.26
N THR A 29 -6.56 5.16 8.22
CA THR A 29 -6.19 5.81 6.96
C THR A 29 -4.80 5.37 6.52
N TYR A 30 -4.68 4.99 5.26
CA TYR A 30 -3.43 4.51 4.68
C TYR A 30 -2.94 5.40 3.54
N ARG A 31 -1.62 5.39 3.34
CA ARG A 31 -0.95 5.99 2.18
C ARG A 31 -0.02 4.97 1.55
N LEU A 32 0.01 4.94 0.22
CA LEU A 32 0.99 4.15 -0.52
C LEU A 32 2.06 5.08 -1.08
N GLU A 33 3.31 4.69 -0.95
CA GLU A 33 4.47 5.47 -1.41
C GLU A 33 5.45 4.62 -2.22
N ASP A 34 6.27 5.28 -3.02
CA ASP A 34 7.43 4.68 -3.67
C ASP A 34 8.58 4.48 -2.67
N PHE A 35 9.64 3.77 -3.05
CA PHE A 35 10.81 3.54 -2.18
C PHE A 35 11.37 4.82 -1.54
N ARG A 36 11.41 5.94 -2.28
CA ARG A 36 12.01 7.19 -1.82
C ARG A 36 11.05 8.06 -1.01
N GLY A 37 9.75 7.74 -1.00
CA GLY A 37 8.71 8.58 -0.39
C GLY A 37 8.48 9.89 -1.15
N GLU A 38 8.91 9.96 -2.40
CA GLU A 38 8.78 11.12 -3.29
C GLU A 38 7.39 11.18 -3.92
N TYR A 39 6.81 10.03 -4.21
CA TYR A 39 5.48 9.89 -4.77
C TYR A 39 4.55 9.16 -3.80
N ALA A 40 3.31 9.63 -3.71
CA ALA A 40 2.30 9.03 -2.86
C ALA A 40 0.93 8.99 -3.54
N VAL A 41 0.18 7.92 -3.29
CA VAL A 41 -1.19 7.77 -3.76
C VAL A 41 -2.13 7.36 -2.63
N ASN A 42 -3.42 7.62 -2.82
CA ASN A 42 -4.47 7.03 -1.99
C ASN A 42 -4.64 5.55 -2.40
N PRO A 43 -4.38 4.59 -1.51
CA PRO A 43 -4.49 3.16 -1.84
C PRO A 43 -5.93 2.68 -2.11
N GLY A 44 -6.95 3.49 -1.80
CA GLY A 44 -8.34 3.24 -2.18
C GLY A 44 -8.70 3.76 -3.57
N SER A 45 -7.80 4.45 -4.27
CA SER A 45 -8.02 4.96 -5.63
C SER A 45 -7.53 3.96 -6.67
N MET A 46 -8.43 3.44 -7.49
CA MET A 46 -8.09 2.56 -8.61
C MET A 46 -7.04 3.19 -9.54
N LEU A 47 -7.25 4.46 -9.93
CA LEU A 47 -6.32 5.17 -10.81
C LEU A 47 -4.95 5.39 -10.14
N GLY A 48 -4.95 5.76 -8.85
CA GLY A 48 -3.71 5.96 -8.10
C GLY A 48 -2.90 4.67 -7.96
N MET A 49 -3.57 3.55 -7.70
CA MET A 49 -2.92 2.24 -7.59
C MET A 49 -2.40 1.73 -8.94
N LEU A 50 -3.11 1.98 -10.05
CA LEU A 50 -2.60 1.69 -11.40
C LEU A 50 -1.33 2.50 -11.72
N TYR A 51 -1.32 3.79 -11.36
CA TYR A 51 -0.12 4.63 -11.49
C TYR A 51 1.04 4.08 -10.63
N ALA A 52 0.80 3.80 -9.35
CA ALA A 52 1.83 3.27 -8.45
C ALA A 52 2.42 1.94 -8.96
N ARG A 53 1.58 1.02 -9.44
CA ARG A 53 2.04 -0.27 -10.00
C ARG A 53 2.89 -0.09 -11.26
N ALA A 54 2.63 0.96 -12.06
CA ALA A 54 3.40 1.26 -13.26
C ALA A 54 4.73 1.98 -12.97
N ASP A 55 4.76 2.88 -11.98
CA ASP A 55 5.84 3.87 -11.83
C ASP A 55 6.70 3.68 -10.57
N PHE A 56 6.21 2.98 -9.53
CA PHE A 56 6.96 2.78 -8.28
C PHE A 56 7.98 1.63 -8.42
N SER A 57 8.96 1.82 -9.30
CA SER A 57 9.98 0.84 -9.68
C SER A 57 10.83 0.31 -8.50
N GLY A 58 11.01 1.10 -7.43
CA GLY A 58 11.71 0.69 -6.21
C GLY A 58 10.85 -0.14 -5.22
N GLY A 59 9.60 -0.44 -5.59
CA GLY A 59 8.62 -1.10 -4.75
C GLY A 59 7.59 -0.13 -4.17
N MET A 60 6.47 -0.70 -3.77
CA MET A 60 5.35 0.01 -3.16
C MET A 60 5.37 -0.22 -1.64
N TYR A 61 5.15 0.84 -0.88
CA TYR A 61 5.23 0.83 0.58
C TYR A 61 3.93 1.37 1.17
N LEU A 62 3.22 0.52 1.90
CA LEU A 62 2.02 0.90 2.64
C LEU A 62 2.39 1.48 3.99
N ILE A 63 1.75 2.59 4.34
CA ILE A 63 1.95 3.32 5.59
C ILE A 63 0.59 3.52 6.24
N ASN A 64 0.48 3.15 7.52
CA ASN A 64 -0.65 3.53 8.35
C ASN A 64 -0.42 4.93 8.92
N LEU A 65 -1.33 5.86 8.63
CA LEU A 65 -1.21 7.26 9.05
C LEU A 65 -1.75 7.52 10.46
N ILE A 66 -2.47 6.56 11.05
CA ILE A 66 -3.13 6.69 12.35
C ILE A 66 -2.34 5.92 13.42
N HIS A 67 -2.06 4.64 13.17
CA HIS A 67 -1.34 3.77 14.08
C HIS A 67 -0.03 3.28 13.45
N ASP A 68 1.06 3.99 13.71
CA ASP A 68 2.35 3.69 13.10
C ASP A 68 2.81 2.25 13.36
N GLY A 69 3.23 1.56 12.31
CA GLY A 69 3.66 0.16 12.35
C GLY A 69 2.54 -0.86 12.54
N HIS A 70 1.29 -0.43 12.73
CA HIS A 70 0.15 -1.34 12.84
C HIS A 70 -0.47 -1.62 11.47
N PHE A 71 -0.41 -2.89 11.05
CA PHE A 71 -1.04 -3.38 9.84
C PHE A 71 -1.88 -4.62 10.17
N PRO A 72 -3.20 -4.61 9.90
CA PRO A 72 -4.05 -5.79 10.07
C PRO A 72 -3.52 -7.01 9.32
N LEU A 73 -3.73 -8.21 9.87
CA LEU A 73 -3.23 -9.48 9.32
C LEU A 73 -3.70 -9.74 7.88
N GLU A 74 -4.85 -9.19 7.50
CA GLU A 74 -5.41 -9.26 6.17
C GLU A 74 -4.51 -8.63 5.10
N PHE A 75 -3.63 -7.70 5.48
CA PHE A 75 -2.65 -7.11 4.57
C PHE A 75 -1.42 -8.00 4.34
N ASP A 76 -1.18 -9.01 5.19
CA ASP A 76 0.02 -9.86 5.09
C ASP A 76 0.05 -10.67 3.79
N ARG A 77 -1.10 -10.94 3.17
CA ARG A 77 -1.15 -11.57 1.83
C ARG A 77 -0.44 -10.77 0.73
N PHE A 78 -0.26 -9.46 0.93
CA PHE A 78 0.42 -8.58 -0.01
C PHE A 78 1.83 -8.22 0.44
N ARG A 79 2.20 -8.56 1.68
CA ARG A 79 3.48 -8.20 2.28
C ARG A 79 4.60 -8.95 1.58
N VAL A 80 5.63 -8.22 1.17
CA VAL A 80 6.89 -8.81 0.71
C VAL A 80 7.75 -9.10 1.93
N VAL A 81 8.09 -10.38 2.14
CA VAL A 81 9.02 -10.82 3.17
C VAL A 81 10.36 -11.09 2.48
N GLU A 82 11.40 -10.34 2.85
CA GLU A 82 12.78 -10.59 2.43
C GLU A 82 13.47 -11.56 3.39
#